data_AF-A0A484MQ51-F1
#
_entry.id   AF-A0A484MQ51-F1
#
_cell.length_a   1.000
_cell.length_b   1.000
_cell.length_c   1.000
_cell.angle_alpha   90.00
_cell.angle_beta   90.00
_cell.angle_gamma   90.00
#
_symmetry.space_group_name_H-M   'P 1'
#
loop_
_entity.id
_entity.type
_entity.pdbx_description
1 polymer ?
#
loop_
_entity_poly.entity_id
_entity_poly.type
_entity_poly.pdbx_seq_one_letter_code
_entity_poly.pdbx_strand_id
1 'polypeptide(L)'
;MDVSDPALAQQENDSPPPNIDPVSPAEPKPAASPRAEIDTSAPFESVKEAATRFGGFGLWRPASLKPSSSPSFQEFDAAKKEEEAAQLEMDLAAKETETLNVLKELETTKVILEELKLKLQEGGNNGGESPGLSESKRSLGIELAGVRAAIESCKEKVEEERLQLEETGQRLFSNSSKASSLEEELKETKVKLAAARRVKRAEEELRESKKALEEAASRVEKKKKKKKKKRFGGFSGISLLVTEQSKMLMKKKRQISAAAGFRCRDV
;
A
#
# COMPACT_ATOMS: atom_id res chain seq x y z
N MET A 1 -30.94 27.61 50.27
CA MET A 1 -31.68 27.65 51.54
C MET A 1 -33.14 27.92 51.23
N ASP A 2 -34.08 27.02 51.51
CA ASP A 2 -33.90 25.58 51.73
C ASP A 2 -35.16 24.82 51.34
N VAL A 3 -34.97 23.52 51.15
CA VAL A 3 -35.92 22.46 50.80
C VAL A 3 -37.32 22.60 51.43
N SER A 4 -38.37 22.30 50.65
CA SER A 4 -39.52 21.47 51.11
C SER A 4 -40.37 20.97 49.94
N ASP A 5 -40.24 19.69 49.65
CA ASP A 5 -41.20 18.87 48.90
C ASP A 5 -41.73 17.81 49.88
N PRO A 6 -43.05 17.57 49.94
CA PRO A 6 -43.55 16.27 50.40
C PRO A 6 -44.67 15.70 49.50
N ALA A 7 -44.45 14.49 49.02
CA ALA A 7 -45.41 13.68 48.30
C ALA A 7 -46.61 13.23 49.17
N LEU A 8 -47.78 12.99 48.56
CA LEU A 8 -48.40 11.65 48.42
C LEU A 8 -49.76 11.66 47.70
N ALA A 9 -50.12 10.50 47.11
CA ALA A 9 -51.50 9.97 46.95
C ALA A 9 -52.47 10.63 45.93
N GLN A 10 -53.32 9.92 45.15
CA GLN A 10 -53.46 8.49 44.77
C GLN A 10 -54.15 8.39 43.36
N GLN A 11 -54.32 7.15 42.89
CA GLN A 11 -55.50 6.56 42.20
C GLN A 11 -55.12 5.88 40.88
N GLU A 12 -54.76 4.59 40.92
CA GLU A 12 -55.66 3.42 40.75
C GLU A 12 -56.45 3.41 39.43
N ASN A 13 -56.17 2.40 38.60
CA ASN A 13 -57.14 1.71 37.72
C ASN A 13 -56.60 0.30 37.38
N ASP A 14 -57.11 -0.67 38.13
CA ASP A 14 -57.53 -2.03 37.75
C ASP A 14 -56.69 -3.01 36.89
N SER A 15 -56.39 -4.14 37.58
CA SER A 15 -56.58 -5.54 37.16
C SER A 15 -55.57 -6.28 36.24
N PRO A 16 -54.93 -7.36 36.75
CA PRO A 16 -54.37 -8.50 35.99
C PRO A 16 -55.45 -9.63 35.87
N PRO A 17 -55.15 -10.91 35.54
CA PRO A 17 -53.92 -11.57 35.07
C PRO A 17 -54.20 -12.20 33.67
N PRO A 18 -53.92 -13.48 33.26
CA PRO A 18 -53.23 -14.63 33.87
C PRO A 18 -51.81 -14.88 33.32
N ASN A 19 -51.05 -15.72 34.04
CA ASN A 19 -49.85 -16.42 33.56
C ASN A 19 -50.29 -17.79 33.01
N ILE A 20 -49.91 -18.14 31.77
CA ILE A 20 -50.12 -19.47 31.17
C ILE A 20 -48.88 -19.88 30.38
N ASP A 21 -48.03 -20.67 31.02
CA ASP A 21 -47.20 -21.69 30.40
C ASP A 21 -47.64 -23.06 30.98
N PRO A 22 -47.51 -24.20 30.27
CA PRO A 22 -46.57 -24.42 29.16
C PRO A 22 -47.16 -25.17 27.93
N VAL A 23 -46.84 -24.71 26.71
CA VAL A 23 -46.82 -25.61 25.54
C VAL A 23 -45.69 -25.22 24.59
N SER A 24 -44.72 -26.13 24.44
CA SER A 24 -43.78 -26.14 23.32
C SER A 24 -44.53 -26.66 22.09
N PRO A 25 -44.37 -26.04 20.91
CA PRO A 25 -43.44 -26.64 19.96
C PRO A 25 -42.65 -25.65 19.07
N ALA A 26 -41.39 -26.02 18.83
CA ALA A 26 -40.55 -25.62 17.69
C ALA A 26 -40.25 -24.11 17.52
N GLU A 27 -39.15 -23.67 18.15
CA GLU A 27 -38.42 -22.46 17.74
C GLU A 27 -38.02 -22.53 16.25
N PRO A 28 -38.31 -21.50 15.43
CA PRO A 28 -37.55 -21.29 14.21
C PRO A 28 -36.14 -20.85 14.62
N LYS A 29 -35.14 -21.72 14.37
CA LYS A 29 -33.73 -21.47 14.66
C LYS A 29 -33.35 -20.02 14.30
N PRO A 30 -32.88 -19.19 15.24
CA PRO A 30 -32.31 -17.90 14.86
C PRO A 30 -31.11 -18.20 13.96
N ALA A 31 -31.18 -17.72 12.72
CA ALA A 31 -30.04 -17.76 11.82
C ALA A 31 -28.91 -17.00 12.50
N ALA A 32 -27.85 -17.71 12.89
CA ALA A 32 -26.71 -17.14 13.58
C ALA A 32 -26.05 -16.09 12.68
N SER A 33 -26.43 -14.84 12.87
CA SER A 33 -25.66 -13.70 12.39
C SER A 33 -24.29 -13.79 13.08
N PRO A 34 -23.17 -13.94 12.35
CA PRO A 34 -21.85 -14.11 12.94
C PRO A 34 -21.28 -12.78 13.45
N ARG A 35 -22.16 -11.90 13.95
CA ARG A 35 -21.82 -10.60 14.51
C ARG A 35 -21.51 -10.80 15.98
N ALA A 36 -20.27 -11.21 16.25
CA ALA A 36 -19.76 -11.33 17.61
C ALA A 36 -20.07 -10.05 18.41
N GLU A 37 -20.68 -10.23 19.58
CA GLU A 37 -20.88 -9.15 20.55
C GLU A 37 -19.52 -8.86 21.19
N ILE A 38 -18.84 -7.83 20.66
CA ILE A 38 -17.52 -7.43 21.15
C ILE A 38 -17.72 -6.45 22.30
N ASP A 39 -17.48 -6.90 23.52
CA ASP A 39 -17.40 -6.05 24.70
C ASP A 39 -16.21 -5.07 24.58
N THR A 40 -16.54 -3.79 24.43
CA THR A 40 -15.61 -2.66 24.37
C THR A 40 -15.53 -1.88 25.68
N SER A 41 -16.14 -2.35 26.76
CA SER A 41 -16.22 -1.60 28.04
C SER A 41 -14.96 -1.71 28.89
N ALA A 42 -14.15 -2.76 28.69
CA ALA A 42 -12.89 -2.97 29.38
C ALA A 42 -11.68 -2.52 28.54
N PRO A 43 -10.68 -1.83 29.12
CA PRO A 43 -9.39 -1.61 28.47
C PRO A 43 -8.70 -2.95 28.17
N PHE A 44 -8.03 -3.07 27.01
CA PHE A 44 -7.21 -4.24 26.69
C PHE A 44 -5.78 -4.07 27.24
N GLU A 45 -5.23 -5.12 27.84
CA GLU A 45 -3.88 -5.07 28.44
C GLU A 45 -2.78 -5.39 27.41
N SER A 46 -3.16 -5.90 26.23
CA SER A 46 -2.22 -6.25 25.17
C SER A 46 -2.80 -6.13 23.77
N VAL A 47 -1.97 -5.73 22.79
CA VAL A 47 -2.30 -5.78 21.35
C VAL A 47 -2.70 -7.20 20.91
N LYS A 48 -2.14 -8.24 21.53
CA LYS A 48 -2.51 -9.64 21.26
C LYS A 48 -3.91 -9.99 21.75
N GLU A 49 -4.33 -9.39 22.88
CA GLU A 49 -5.68 -9.55 23.42
C GLU A 49 -6.70 -8.85 22.52
N ALA A 50 -6.45 -7.58 22.17
CA ALA A 50 -7.27 -6.83 21.21
C ALA A 50 -7.40 -7.58 19.88
N ALA A 51 -6.29 -8.01 19.28
CA ALA A 51 -6.30 -8.79 18.05
C ALA A 51 -7.14 -10.07 18.17
N THR A 52 -7.20 -10.70 19.36
CA THR A 52 -8.04 -11.89 19.60
C THR A 52 -9.53 -11.51 19.73
N ARG A 53 -9.85 -10.45 20.50
CA ARG A 53 -11.24 -9.94 20.67
C ARG A 53 -11.88 -9.53 19.34
N PHE A 54 -11.13 -8.92 18.43
CA PHE A 54 -11.62 -8.43 17.13
C PHE A 54 -11.57 -9.47 15.98
N GLY A 55 -11.41 -10.77 16.28
CA GLY A 55 -11.50 -11.85 15.28
C GLY A 55 -10.19 -12.55 14.90
N GLY A 56 -9.14 -12.36 15.69
CA GLY A 56 -7.80 -12.92 15.45
C GLY A 56 -6.94 -12.09 14.50
N PHE A 57 -5.67 -12.48 14.33
CA PHE A 57 -4.77 -11.95 13.29
C PHE A 57 -5.17 -12.48 11.88
N GLY A 58 -6.43 -12.29 11.51
CA GLY A 58 -6.96 -12.68 10.21
C GLY A 58 -6.40 -11.79 9.10
N LEU A 59 -5.96 -12.41 8.00
CA LEU A 59 -5.59 -11.69 6.79
C LEU A 59 -6.85 -11.04 6.20
N TRP A 60 -7.02 -9.73 6.39
CA TRP A 60 -8.17 -8.99 5.86
C TRP A 60 -8.24 -9.18 4.34
N ARG A 61 -9.31 -9.83 3.87
CA ARG A 61 -9.57 -10.06 2.45
C ARG A 61 -10.71 -9.15 2.00
N PRO A 62 -10.44 -8.11 1.19
CA PRO A 62 -11.48 -7.34 0.53
C PRO A 62 -12.39 -8.26 -0.30
N ALA A 63 -13.71 -8.04 -0.25
CA ALA A 63 -14.72 -8.95 -0.79
C ALA A 63 -14.77 -9.04 -2.33
N SER A 64 -13.90 -8.33 -3.04
CA SER A 64 -13.89 -8.18 -4.51
C SER A 64 -12.99 -9.15 -5.28
N LEU A 65 -12.16 -9.96 -4.60
CA LEU A 65 -11.20 -10.86 -5.28
C LEU A 65 -11.66 -12.33 -5.28
N LYS A 66 -12.39 -12.71 -6.33
CA LYS A 66 -12.56 -14.12 -6.75
C LYS A 66 -11.25 -14.60 -7.40
N PRO A 67 -10.56 -15.63 -6.88
CA PRO A 67 -9.32 -16.13 -7.48
C PRO A 67 -9.64 -17.05 -8.67
N SER A 68 -9.97 -16.46 -9.82
CA SER A 68 -9.90 -17.15 -11.10
C SER A 68 -8.49 -17.03 -11.68
N SER A 69 -7.97 -18.09 -12.29
CA SER A 69 -6.60 -18.20 -12.74
C SER A 69 -6.27 -17.28 -13.94
N SER A 70 -5.62 -16.14 -13.69
CA SER A 70 -4.65 -15.47 -14.61
C SER A 70 -4.19 -14.13 -14.00
N PRO A 71 -2.99 -13.62 -14.34
CA PRO A 71 -2.49 -12.35 -13.82
C PRO A 71 -3.00 -11.17 -14.66
N SER A 72 -4.29 -10.85 -14.55
CA SER A 72 -4.79 -9.52 -14.90
C SER A 72 -4.71 -8.63 -13.67
N PHE A 73 -3.64 -7.83 -13.56
CA PHE A 73 -3.78 -6.53 -12.91
C PHE A 73 -4.98 -5.83 -13.58
N GLN A 74 -5.86 -5.21 -12.81
CA GLN A 74 -6.77 -4.24 -13.40
C GLN A 74 -5.91 -3.01 -13.71
N GLU A 75 -5.40 -2.98 -14.94
CA GLU A 75 -4.53 -1.96 -15.47
C GLU A 75 -5.30 -0.64 -15.45
N PHE A 76 -4.95 0.22 -14.50
CA PHE A 76 -5.44 1.58 -14.43
C PHE A 76 -4.77 2.32 -15.58
N ASP A 77 -5.49 2.53 -16.67
CA ASP A 77 -4.99 3.19 -17.89
C ASP A 77 -4.38 4.55 -17.55
N ALA A 78 -3.08 4.58 -17.31
CA ALA A 78 -2.36 5.77 -16.88
C ALA A 78 -2.52 6.89 -17.92
N ALA A 79 -2.47 6.53 -19.20
CA ALA A 79 -2.73 7.42 -20.33
C ALA A 79 -4.10 8.11 -20.24
N LYS A 80 -5.16 7.41 -19.83
CA LYS A 80 -6.50 7.99 -19.70
C LYS A 80 -6.59 9.00 -18.54
N LYS A 81 -5.82 8.77 -17.48
CA LYS A 81 -5.78 9.65 -16.30
C LYS A 81 -4.82 10.82 -16.46
N GLU A 82 -3.80 10.67 -17.31
CA GLU A 82 -2.97 11.73 -17.84
C GLU A 82 -3.78 12.64 -18.80
N GLU A 83 -4.60 12.06 -19.69
CA GLU A 83 -5.54 12.80 -20.55
C GLU A 83 -6.58 13.60 -19.74
N GLU A 84 -7.16 12.98 -18.69
CA GLU A 84 -8.09 13.65 -17.77
C GLU A 84 -7.41 14.80 -16.99
N ALA A 85 -6.13 14.67 -16.64
CA ALA A 85 -5.36 15.75 -16.01
C ALA A 85 -5.05 16.89 -16.99
N ALA A 86 -4.66 16.58 -18.23
CA ALA A 86 -4.39 17.58 -19.27
C ALA A 86 -5.64 18.37 -19.66
N GLN A 87 -6.82 17.73 -19.71
CA GLN A 87 -8.09 18.41 -19.94
C GLN A 87 -8.40 19.40 -18.81
N LEU A 88 -8.22 19.00 -17.56
CA LEU A 88 -8.43 19.89 -16.40
C LEU A 88 -7.44 21.06 -16.36
N GLU A 89 -6.20 20.87 -16.80
CA GLU A 89 -5.22 21.96 -16.96
C GLU A 89 -5.67 22.98 -18.01
N MET A 90 -6.16 22.53 -19.17
CA MET A 90 -6.70 23.41 -20.20
C MET A 90 -7.95 24.17 -19.74
N ASP A 91 -8.87 23.50 -19.06
CA ASP A 91 -10.12 24.11 -18.55
C ASP A 91 -9.82 25.16 -17.47
N LEU A 92 -8.84 24.90 -16.60
CA LEU A 92 -8.37 25.83 -15.57
C LEU A 92 -7.71 27.06 -16.20
N ALA A 93 -6.78 26.87 -17.15
CA ALA A 93 -6.14 27.97 -17.87
C ALA A 93 -7.15 28.83 -18.64
N ALA A 94 -8.18 28.22 -19.25
CA ALA A 94 -9.27 28.97 -19.88
C ALA A 94 -10.00 29.87 -18.86
N LYS A 95 -10.32 29.35 -17.67
CA LYS A 95 -10.98 30.12 -16.59
C LYS A 95 -10.10 31.23 -16.00
N GLU A 96 -8.78 31.03 -15.92
CA GLU A 96 -7.84 32.10 -15.57
C GLU A 96 -7.88 33.24 -16.61
N THR A 97 -7.93 32.93 -17.92
CA THR A 97 -8.02 33.99 -18.94
C THR A 97 -9.38 34.71 -18.96
N GLU A 98 -10.47 34.02 -18.68
CA GLU A 98 -11.82 34.60 -18.58
C GLU A 98 -11.90 35.59 -17.40
N THR A 99 -11.46 35.17 -16.22
CA THR A 99 -11.44 36.03 -15.01
C THR A 99 -10.52 37.24 -15.18
N LEU A 100 -9.35 37.08 -15.81
CA LEU A 100 -8.47 38.20 -16.15
C LEU A 100 -9.09 39.18 -17.16
N ASN A 101 -9.97 38.73 -18.07
CA ASN A 101 -10.67 39.62 -18.98
C ASN A 101 -11.79 40.40 -18.28
N VAL A 102 -12.58 39.74 -17.42
CA VAL A 102 -13.60 40.42 -16.58
C VAL A 102 -12.96 41.51 -15.69
N LEU A 103 -11.76 41.27 -15.14
CA LEU A 103 -11.04 42.28 -14.36
C LEU A 103 -10.62 43.51 -15.20
N LYS A 104 -10.22 43.32 -16.46
CA LYS A 104 -9.92 44.44 -17.38
C LYS A 104 -11.18 45.22 -17.73
N GLU A 105 -12.29 44.54 -18.01
CA GLU A 105 -13.59 45.18 -18.27
C GLU A 105 -14.06 46.00 -17.06
N LEU A 106 -13.90 45.47 -15.84
CA LEU A 106 -14.17 46.19 -14.60
C LEU A 106 -13.28 47.44 -14.46
N GLU A 107 -12.00 47.35 -14.79
CA GLU A 107 -11.07 48.49 -14.75
C GLU A 107 -11.47 49.58 -15.76
N THR A 108 -11.82 49.22 -17.00
CA THR A 108 -12.33 50.19 -17.99
C THR A 108 -13.65 50.82 -17.53
N THR A 109 -14.55 50.04 -16.92
CA THR A 109 -15.82 50.52 -16.35
C THR A 109 -15.57 51.51 -15.21
N LYS A 110 -14.58 51.26 -14.36
CA LYS A 110 -14.17 52.17 -13.29
C LYS A 110 -13.64 53.50 -13.83
N VAL A 111 -12.84 53.49 -14.89
CA VAL A 111 -12.35 54.71 -15.56
C VAL A 111 -13.53 55.54 -16.11
N ILE A 112 -14.47 54.89 -16.80
CA ILE A 112 -15.67 55.55 -17.33
C ILE A 112 -16.54 56.14 -16.20
N LEU A 113 -16.68 55.43 -15.07
CA LEU A 113 -17.44 55.91 -13.92
C LEU A 113 -16.83 57.19 -13.32
N GLU A 114 -15.51 57.22 -13.09
CA GLU A 114 -14.84 58.41 -12.58
C GLU A 114 -14.90 59.58 -13.58
N GLU A 115 -14.84 59.33 -14.90
CA GLU A 115 -15.05 60.38 -15.92
C GLU A 115 -16.48 60.96 -15.88
N LEU A 116 -17.51 60.11 -15.78
CA LEU A 116 -18.91 60.54 -15.68
C LEU A 116 -19.18 61.31 -14.38
N LYS A 117 -18.55 60.88 -13.28
CA LYS A 117 -18.65 61.53 -11.96
C LYS A 117 -18.02 62.92 -11.97
N LEU A 118 -16.89 63.11 -12.65
CA LEU A 118 -16.30 64.44 -12.87
C LEU A 118 -17.25 65.36 -13.65
N LYS A 119 -17.83 64.88 -14.76
CA LYS A 119 -18.81 65.64 -15.57
C LYS A 119 -20.06 66.05 -14.77
N LEU A 120 -20.55 65.19 -13.88
CA LEU A 120 -21.67 65.51 -12.99
C LEU A 120 -21.29 66.53 -11.90
N GLN A 121 -20.08 66.44 -11.35
CA GLN A 121 -19.57 67.41 -10.38
C GLN A 121 -19.35 68.80 -11.01
N GLU A 122 -18.93 68.84 -12.27
CA GLU A 122 -18.78 70.07 -13.05
C GLU A 122 -20.13 70.71 -13.41
N GLY A 123 -21.13 69.91 -13.80
CA GLY A 123 -22.50 70.37 -14.04
C GLY A 123 -23.26 70.81 -12.78
N GLY A 124 -22.94 70.24 -11.61
CA GLY A 124 -23.60 70.51 -10.34
C GLY A 124 -23.34 71.90 -9.73
N ASN A 125 -22.38 72.67 -10.26
CA ASN A 125 -22.02 73.98 -9.72
C ASN A 125 -22.94 75.14 -10.21
N ASN A 126 -23.92 74.87 -11.10
CA ASN A 126 -24.75 75.89 -11.72
C ASN A 126 -26.27 75.58 -11.71
N GLY A 127 -26.90 75.78 -10.55
CA GLY A 127 -28.25 76.37 -10.46
C GLY A 127 -29.50 75.47 -10.44
N GLY A 128 -30.38 75.76 -9.46
CA GLY A 128 -31.84 75.72 -9.63
C GLY A 128 -32.58 74.46 -9.16
N GLU A 129 -33.05 74.44 -7.91
CA GLU A 129 -34.03 73.44 -7.46
C GLU A 129 -35.47 73.84 -7.84
N SER A 130 -36.25 72.88 -8.34
CA SER A 130 -37.67 73.04 -8.69
C SER A 130 -38.53 71.92 -8.07
N PRO A 131 -39.76 72.17 -7.59
CA PRO A 131 -40.40 71.29 -6.59
C PRO A 131 -41.05 70.01 -7.13
N GLY A 132 -41.15 69.82 -8.45
CA GLY A 132 -41.91 68.71 -9.05
C GLY A 132 -41.27 67.31 -8.96
N LEU A 133 -40.05 67.20 -8.42
CA LEU A 133 -39.16 66.06 -8.66
C LEU A 133 -39.23 64.94 -7.59
N SER A 134 -40.27 64.94 -6.74
CA SER A 134 -40.20 64.22 -5.45
C SER A 134 -40.43 62.71 -5.50
N GLU A 135 -41.19 62.17 -6.45
CA GLU A 135 -41.50 60.74 -6.51
C GLU A 135 -40.43 59.94 -7.26
N SER A 136 -40.03 60.38 -8.47
CA SER A 136 -38.91 59.75 -9.19
C SER A 136 -37.59 59.81 -8.40
N LYS A 137 -37.33 60.87 -7.61
CA LYS A 137 -36.17 60.90 -6.71
C LYS A 137 -36.23 59.81 -5.63
N ARG A 138 -37.42 59.46 -5.13
CA ARG A 138 -37.59 58.39 -4.12
C ARG A 138 -37.43 57.01 -4.73
N SER A 139 -37.99 56.73 -5.91
CA SER A 139 -37.83 55.42 -6.57
C SER A 139 -36.37 55.15 -6.95
N LEU A 140 -35.70 56.14 -7.56
CA LEU A 140 -34.29 56.05 -7.94
C LEU A 140 -33.39 55.90 -6.69
N GLY A 141 -33.76 56.51 -5.57
CA GLY A 141 -33.10 56.31 -4.26
C GLY A 141 -33.21 54.87 -3.74
N ILE A 142 -34.36 54.22 -3.93
CA ILE A 142 -34.58 52.81 -3.55
C ILE A 142 -33.77 51.88 -4.46
N GLU A 143 -33.78 52.10 -5.77
CA GLU A 143 -32.98 51.32 -6.72
C GLU A 143 -31.47 51.44 -6.42
N LEU A 144 -30.97 52.64 -6.15
CA LEU A 144 -29.58 52.86 -5.74
C LEU A 144 -29.22 52.21 -4.39
N ALA A 145 -30.18 52.06 -3.47
CA ALA A 145 -29.98 51.30 -2.24
C ALA A 145 -29.91 49.79 -2.52
N GLY A 146 -30.76 49.27 -3.42
CA GLY A 146 -30.70 47.88 -3.88
C GLY A 146 -29.38 47.54 -4.58
N VAL A 147 -28.88 48.43 -5.44
CA VAL A 147 -27.56 48.27 -6.09
C VAL A 147 -26.43 48.25 -5.08
N ARG A 148 -26.44 49.10 -4.05
CA ARG A 148 -25.43 49.06 -2.96
C ARG A 148 -25.45 47.74 -2.20
N ALA A 149 -26.62 47.28 -1.78
CA ALA A 149 -26.76 45.99 -1.08
C ALA A 149 -26.30 44.81 -1.96
N ALA A 150 -26.57 44.86 -3.27
CA ALA A 150 -26.07 43.86 -4.22
C ALA A 150 -24.53 43.89 -4.37
N ILE A 151 -23.91 45.07 -4.40
CA ILE A 151 -22.44 45.22 -4.43
C ILE A 151 -21.82 44.68 -3.12
N GLU A 152 -22.42 45.00 -1.96
CA GLU A 152 -21.97 44.53 -0.66
C GLU A 152 -22.05 42.99 -0.56
N SER A 153 -23.18 42.39 -0.97
CA SER A 153 -23.34 40.92 -1.02
C SER A 153 -22.40 40.27 -2.06
N CYS A 154 -22.13 40.92 -3.19
CA CYS A 154 -21.19 40.42 -4.19
C CYS A 154 -19.74 40.45 -3.66
N LYS A 155 -19.38 41.49 -2.90
CA LYS A 155 -18.09 41.59 -2.22
C LYS A 155 -17.89 40.49 -1.17
N GLU A 156 -18.90 40.18 -0.36
CA GLU A 156 -18.84 39.08 0.61
C GLU A 156 -18.59 37.74 -0.09
N LYS A 157 -19.30 37.45 -1.19
CA LYS A 157 -19.10 36.22 -1.99
C LYS A 157 -17.70 36.13 -2.59
N VAL A 158 -17.16 37.23 -3.09
CA VAL A 158 -15.78 37.27 -3.61
C VAL A 158 -14.76 36.93 -2.52
N GLU A 159 -14.92 37.44 -1.30
CA GLU A 159 -14.01 37.09 -0.19
C GLU A 159 -14.20 35.63 0.27
N GLU A 160 -15.43 35.09 0.25
CA GLU A 160 -15.68 33.65 0.51
C GLU A 160 -15.00 32.76 -0.54
N GLU A 161 -15.15 33.05 -1.83
CA GLU A 161 -14.49 32.32 -2.92
C GLU A 161 -12.96 32.39 -2.81
N ARG A 162 -12.39 33.53 -2.40
CA ARG A 162 -10.95 33.66 -2.15
C ARG A 162 -10.47 32.76 -1.00
N LEU A 163 -11.22 32.67 0.09
CA LEU A 163 -10.88 31.77 1.21
C LEU A 163 -10.97 30.29 0.80
N GLN A 164 -11.96 29.91 -0.01
CA GLN A 164 -12.05 28.54 -0.56
C GLN A 164 -10.90 28.24 -1.55
N LEU A 165 -10.48 29.22 -2.35
CA LEU A 165 -9.34 29.09 -3.26
C LEU A 165 -8.01 28.95 -2.49
N GLU A 166 -7.81 29.74 -1.43
CA GLU A 166 -6.65 29.62 -0.52
C GLU A 166 -6.60 28.22 0.13
N GLU A 167 -7.75 27.72 0.64
CA GLU A 167 -7.81 26.40 1.28
C GLU A 167 -7.53 25.26 0.27
N THR A 168 -8.12 25.33 -0.92
CA THR A 168 -7.85 24.34 -1.99
C THR A 168 -6.39 24.39 -2.45
N GLY A 169 -5.77 25.57 -2.51
CA GLY A 169 -4.33 25.74 -2.76
C GLY A 169 -3.46 25.05 -1.70
N GLN A 170 -3.78 25.23 -0.41
CA GLN A 170 -3.07 24.56 0.69
C GLN A 170 -3.24 23.03 0.65
N ARG A 171 -4.45 22.53 0.32
CA ARG A 171 -4.71 21.10 0.10
C ARG A 171 -3.90 20.57 -1.08
N LEU A 172 -3.83 21.30 -2.21
CA LEU A 172 -3.04 20.92 -3.39
C LEU A 172 -1.54 20.87 -3.08
N PHE A 173 -0.98 21.87 -2.38
CA PHE A 173 0.42 21.86 -1.96
C PHE A 173 0.73 20.67 -1.03
N SER A 174 -0.15 20.42 -0.07
CA SER A 174 -0.05 19.28 0.85
C SER A 174 -0.20 17.92 0.16
N ASN A 175 -0.91 17.84 -0.96
CA ASN A 175 -1.05 16.63 -1.75
C ASN A 175 0.11 16.44 -2.73
N SER A 176 0.62 17.53 -3.34
CA SER A 176 1.78 17.53 -4.22
C SER A 176 3.04 17.04 -3.49
N SER A 177 3.31 17.56 -2.29
CA SER A 177 4.40 17.09 -1.43
C SER A 177 4.29 15.59 -1.06
N LYS A 178 3.08 15.11 -0.73
CA LYS A 178 2.84 13.66 -0.53
C LYS A 178 3.06 12.83 -1.80
N ALA A 179 2.61 13.34 -2.96
CA ALA A 179 2.82 12.67 -4.25
C ALA A 179 4.31 12.50 -4.56
N SER A 180 5.11 13.55 -4.33
CA SER A 180 6.57 13.50 -4.48
C SER A 180 7.21 12.44 -3.57
N SER A 181 6.84 12.41 -2.28
CA SER A 181 7.31 11.39 -1.32
C SER A 181 6.99 9.96 -1.78
N LEU A 182 5.76 9.72 -2.24
CA LEU A 182 5.34 8.42 -2.75
C LEU A 182 6.05 8.04 -4.05
N GLU A 183 6.39 9.02 -4.90
CA GLU A 183 7.16 8.77 -6.13
C GLU A 183 8.61 8.37 -5.83
N GLU A 184 9.23 8.96 -4.80
CA GLU A 184 10.56 8.57 -4.31
C GLU A 184 10.57 7.16 -3.72
N GLU A 185 9.60 6.83 -2.86
CA GLU A 185 9.43 5.46 -2.34
C GLU A 185 9.18 4.44 -3.47
N LEU A 186 8.41 4.81 -4.50
CA LEU A 186 8.18 3.97 -5.68
C LEU A 186 9.47 3.78 -6.51
N LYS A 187 10.31 4.81 -6.65
CA LYS A 187 11.63 4.71 -7.29
C LYS A 187 12.56 3.79 -6.49
N GLU A 188 12.60 3.93 -5.16
CA GLU A 188 13.44 3.11 -4.29
C GLU A 188 13.02 1.64 -4.27
N THR A 189 11.71 1.36 -4.17
CA THR A 189 11.17 -0.01 -4.20
C THR A 189 11.39 -0.70 -5.55
N LYS A 190 11.33 0.02 -6.68
CA LYS A 190 11.73 -0.50 -8.01
C LYS A 190 13.19 -0.95 -8.02
N VAL A 191 14.11 -0.18 -7.43
CA VAL A 191 15.54 -0.54 -7.31
C VAL A 191 15.73 -1.77 -6.40
N LYS A 192 15.08 -1.80 -5.23
CA LYS A 192 15.09 -2.95 -4.30
C LYS A 192 14.59 -4.24 -4.97
N LEU A 193 13.51 -4.15 -5.75
CA LEU A 193 12.97 -5.29 -6.51
C LEU A 193 13.93 -5.78 -7.60
N ALA A 194 14.60 -4.87 -8.32
CA ALA A 194 15.61 -5.23 -9.31
C ALA A 194 16.83 -5.94 -8.68
N ALA A 195 17.27 -5.49 -7.50
CA ALA A 195 18.31 -6.16 -6.72
C ALA A 195 17.88 -7.57 -6.27
N ALA A 196 16.68 -7.71 -5.69
CA ALA A 196 16.14 -9.01 -5.27
C ALA A 196 16.00 -10.00 -6.44
N ARG A 197 15.63 -9.53 -7.65
CA ARG A 197 15.61 -10.36 -8.87
C ARG A 197 17.01 -10.84 -9.30
N ARG A 198 18.06 -10.03 -9.09
CA ARG A 198 19.46 -10.45 -9.35
C ARG A 198 19.94 -11.51 -8.36
N VAL A 199 19.62 -11.34 -7.07
CA VAL A 199 19.95 -12.32 -6.02
C VAL A 199 19.34 -13.69 -6.34
N LYS A 200 18.05 -13.75 -6.67
CA LYS A 200 17.37 -15.02 -7.01
C LYS A 200 18.03 -15.77 -8.18
N ARG A 201 18.48 -15.07 -9.23
CA ARG A 201 19.22 -15.68 -10.34
C ARG A 201 20.58 -16.24 -9.89
N ALA A 202 21.32 -15.47 -9.10
CA ALA A 202 22.60 -15.92 -8.55
C ALA A 202 22.45 -17.14 -7.61
N GLU A 203 21.35 -17.23 -6.85
CA GLU A 203 21.02 -18.40 -6.03
C GLU A 203 20.73 -19.64 -6.89
N GLU A 204 20.02 -19.48 -8.01
CA GLU A 204 19.76 -20.55 -8.98
C GLU A 204 21.05 -21.02 -9.67
N GLU A 205 21.88 -20.09 -10.16
CA GLU A 205 23.20 -20.37 -10.75
C GLU A 205 24.14 -21.08 -9.74
N LEU A 206 24.17 -20.63 -8.49
CA LEU A 206 24.96 -21.26 -7.42
C LEU A 206 24.46 -22.66 -7.10
N ARG A 207 23.14 -22.86 -7.08
CA ARG A 207 22.51 -24.18 -6.91
C ARG A 207 22.86 -25.15 -8.06
N GLU A 208 22.96 -24.68 -9.29
CA GLU A 208 23.40 -25.48 -10.43
C GLU A 208 24.89 -25.80 -10.37
N SER A 209 25.72 -24.79 -10.11
CA SER A 209 27.17 -24.93 -9.91
C SER A 209 27.50 -25.95 -8.80
N LYS A 210 26.77 -25.90 -7.68
CA LYS A 210 26.91 -26.87 -6.58
C LYS A 210 26.67 -28.31 -7.02
N LYS A 211 25.61 -28.57 -7.81
CA LYS A 211 25.32 -29.92 -8.35
C LYS A 211 26.44 -30.39 -9.30
N ALA A 212 26.92 -29.51 -10.19
CA ALA A 212 27.99 -29.83 -11.12
C ALA A 212 29.30 -30.17 -10.38
N LEU A 213 29.61 -29.43 -9.31
CA LEU A 213 30.77 -29.67 -8.45
C LEU A 213 30.65 -31.01 -7.68
N GLU A 214 29.47 -31.36 -7.21
CA GLU A 214 29.19 -32.66 -6.57
C GLU A 214 29.35 -33.83 -7.57
N GLU A 215 28.83 -33.71 -8.80
CA GLU A 215 29.05 -34.72 -9.83
C GLU A 215 30.54 -34.86 -10.17
N ALA A 216 31.25 -33.74 -10.33
CA ALA A 216 32.69 -33.70 -10.59
C ALA A 216 33.50 -34.37 -9.46
N ALA A 217 33.16 -34.11 -8.19
CA ALA A 217 33.76 -34.79 -7.05
C ALA A 217 33.52 -36.32 -7.12
N SER A 218 32.30 -36.76 -7.44
CA SER A 218 31.99 -38.19 -7.61
C SER A 218 32.81 -38.83 -8.74
N ARG A 219 33.04 -38.10 -9.84
CA ARG A 219 33.88 -38.53 -10.98
C ARG A 219 35.35 -38.64 -10.58
N VAL A 220 35.86 -37.69 -9.80
CA VAL A 220 37.24 -37.73 -9.25
C VAL A 220 37.42 -38.94 -8.35
N GLU A 221 36.49 -39.23 -7.44
CA GLU A 221 36.57 -40.42 -6.58
C GLU A 221 36.49 -41.74 -7.35
N LYS A 222 35.62 -41.83 -8.37
CA LYS A 222 35.59 -42.97 -9.31
C LYS A 222 36.95 -43.14 -10.03
N LYS A 223 37.59 -42.05 -10.48
CA LYS A 223 38.93 -42.08 -11.10
C LYS A 223 40.03 -42.49 -10.11
N LYS A 224 40.03 -41.97 -8.86
CA LYS A 224 40.96 -42.38 -7.79
C LYS A 224 40.86 -43.87 -7.49
N LYS A 225 39.63 -44.41 -7.31
CA LYS A 225 39.39 -45.84 -7.08
C LYS A 225 39.93 -46.70 -8.24
N LYS A 226 39.68 -46.32 -9.50
CA LYS A 226 40.26 -47.00 -10.68
C LYS A 226 41.79 -46.95 -10.69
N LYS A 227 42.42 -45.81 -10.39
CA LYS A 227 43.90 -45.66 -10.31
C LYS A 227 44.48 -46.51 -9.18
N LYS A 228 43.84 -46.58 -8.00
CA LYS A 228 44.26 -47.43 -6.88
C LYS A 228 44.21 -48.92 -7.26
N LYS A 229 43.13 -49.39 -7.89
CA LYS A 229 43.02 -50.77 -8.40
C LYS A 229 44.14 -51.11 -9.39
N LYS A 230 44.41 -50.25 -10.39
CA LYS A 230 45.53 -50.45 -11.34
C LYS A 230 46.90 -50.54 -10.64
N ARG A 231 47.19 -49.64 -9.68
CA ARG A 231 48.45 -49.66 -8.92
C ARG A 231 48.63 -50.92 -8.08
N PHE A 232 47.60 -51.33 -7.33
CA PHE A 232 47.67 -52.53 -6.47
C PHE A 232 47.71 -53.84 -7.27
N GLY A 233 47.00 -53.93 -8.40
CA GLY A 233 47.03 -55.11 -9.27
C GLY A 233 48.44 -55.43 -9.78
N GLY A 234 49.18 -54.42 -10.25
CA GLY A 234 50.58 -54.59 -10.67
C GLY A 234 51.51 -55.03 -9.51
N PHE A 235 51.30 -54.48 -8.31
CA PHE A 235 52.10 -54.83 -7.13
C PHE A 235 51.87 -56.28 -6.67
N SER A 236 50.63 -56.77 -6.76
CA SER A 236 50.27 -58.16 -6.45
C SER A 236 50.99 -59.17 -7.36
N GLY A 237 51.05 -58.90 -8.66
CA GLY A 237 51.74 -59.77 -9.62
C GLY A 237 53.24 -59.89 -9.38
N ILE A 238 53.91 -58.78 -9.03
CA ILE A 238 55.34 -58.77 -8.69
C ILE A 238 55.60 -59.61 -7.42
N SER A 239 54.76 -59.47 -6.39
CA SER A 239 54.87 -60.25 -5.16
C SER A 239 54.75 -61.76 -5.40
N LEU A 240 53.78 -62.18 -6.22
CA LEU A 240 53.60 -63.59 -6.60
C LEU A 240 54.84 -64.13 -7.35
N LEU A 241 55.40 -63.37 -8.29
CA LEU A 241 56.61 -63.78 -9.02
C LEU A 241 57.83 -63.96 -8.09
N VAL A 242 58.02 -63.05 -7.13
CA VAL A 242 59.12 -63.15 -6.15
C VAL A 242 58.95 -64.40 -5.26
N THR A 243 57.74 -64.68 -4.77
CA THR A 243 57.50 -65.87 -3.94
C THR A 243 57.66 -67.18 -4.71
N GLU A 244 57.25 -67.27 -5.98
CA GLU A 244 57.50 -68.46 -6.81
C GLU A 244 58.99 -68.65 -7.12
N GLN A 245 59.74 -67.57 -7.41
CA GLN A 245 61.20 -67.68 -7.55
C GLN A 245 61.87 -68.18 -6.25
N SER A 246 61.42 -67.72 -5.08
CA SER A 246 61.92 -68.23 -3.79
C SER A 246 61.62 -69.72 -3.59
N LYS A 247 60.41 -70.19 -3.94
CA LYS A 247 60.07 -71.63 -3.89
C LYS A 247 60.93 -72.47 -4.84
N MET A 248 61.11 -72.00 -6.08
CA MET A 248 61.98 -72.63 -7.08
C MET A 248 63.43 -72.74 -6.57
N LEU A 249 63.97 -71.67 -5.99
CA LEU A 249 65.32 -71.64 -5.42
C LEU A 249 65.45 -72.63 -4.25
N MET A 250 64.47 -72.69 -3.34
CA MET A 250 64.45 -73.64 -2.22
C MET A 250 64.33 -75.09 -2.69
N LYS A 251 63.54 -75.36 -3.74
CA LYS A 251 63.45 -76.70 -4.37
C LYS A 251 64.79 -77.10 -5.01
N LYS A 252 65.45 -76.18 -5.71
CA LYS A 252 66.79 -76.40 -6.28
C LYS A 252 67.84 -76.64 -5.19
N LYS A 253 67.82 -75.88 -4.08
CA LYS A 253 68.71 -76.07 -2.93
C LYS A 253 68.50 -77.44 -2.26
N ARG A 254 67.26 -77.92 -2.14
CA ARG A 254 66.93 -79.28 -1.67
C ARG A 254 67.45 -80.37 -2.62
N GLN A 255 67.32 -80.19 -3.93
CA GLN A 255 67.87 -81.14 -4.92
C GLN A 255 69.41 -81.22 -4.84
N ILE A 256 70.08 -80.07 -4.72
CA ILE A 256 71.55 -80.02 -4.53
C ILE A 256 71.95 -80.70 -3.22
N SER A 257 71.22 -80.46 -2.12
CA SER A 257 71.45 -81.12 -0.83
C SER A 257 71.25 -82.65 -0.89
N ALA A 258 70.22 -83.12 -1.60
CA ALA A 258 69.97 -84.55 -1.78
C ALA A 258 71.07 -85.22 -2.64
N ALA A 259 71.54 -84.53 -3.69
CA ALA A 259 72.67 -84.99 -4.51
C ALA A 259 74.02 -84.96 -3.75
N ALA A 260 74.17 -84.08 -2.75
CA ALA A 260 75.40 -83.92 -1.96
C ALA A 260 75.55 -84.94 -0.80
N GLY A 261 74.54 -85.77 -0.52
CA GLY A 261 74.73 -87.05 0.18
C GLY A 261 75.36 -87.00 1.59
N PHE A 262 75.11 -85.97 2.39
CA PHE A 262 75.62 -85.92 3.77
C PHE A 262 74.90 -86.94 4.67
N ARG A 263 75.55 -88.08 4.90
CA ARG A 263 75.23 -88.98 6.02
C ARG A 263 75.72 -88.31 7.30
N CYS A 264 74.80 -87.95 8.21
CA CYS A 264 75.18 -87.86 9.61
C CYS A 264 75.71 -89.23 10.03
N ARG A 265 76.89 -89.25 10.65
CA ARG A 265 77.50 -90.46 11.19
C ARG A 265 77.71 -90.19 12.66
N ASP A 266 76.88 -90.82 13.49
CA ASP A 266 76.97 -90.72 14.94
C ASP A 266 78.32 -91.31 15.41
N VAL A 267 79.08 -90.51 16.16
CA VAL A 267 80.17 -90.89 17.09
C VAL A 267 80.19 -89.83 18.19
#